data_AF-A0A4P6FXE8-F1
#
_entry.id   AF-A0A4P6FXE8-F1
#
_cell.length_a   1.000
_cell.length_b   1.000
_cell.length_c   1.000
_cell.angle_alpha   90.00
_cell.angle_beta   90.00
_cell.angle_gamma   90.00
#
_symmetry.space_group_name_H-M   'P 1'
#
loop_
_entity.id
_entity.type
_entity.pdbx_description
1 polymer ?
#
loop_
_entity_poly.entity_id
_entity_poly.type
_entity_poly.pdbx_seq_one_letter_code
_entity_poly.pdbx_strand_id
1 'polypeptide(L)'
;MAKVMPPGVPPLALFTSIASSERAWTKFTAGSLLDKGPLPLRQREIVIDRTTARCGCDYEWGIHAALFAQRAALDDAQLAGSAAAKIDPLLWSEEEIVLLDTVDALLDRKRLDDGEFGRLRRHFDEPQILEIVQLVAFYHGVSLLCGALALAPEPGTPTLPSKEFDHGHS
;
A
#
# COMPACT_ATOMS: atom_id res chain seq x y z
N MET A 1 7.39 -17.59 13.22
CA MET A 1 7.86 -17.11 11.90
C MET A 1 7.46 -17.99 10.71
N ALA A 2 7.00 -19.24 10.91
CA ALA A 2 6.80 -20.22 9.82
C ALA A 2 5.51 -20.09 8.96
N LYS A 3 4.78 -18.97 8.98
CA LYS A 3 3.48 -18.86 8.28
C LYS A 3 3.33 -17.68 7.31
N VAL A 4 4.40 -16.91 7.07
CA VAL A 4 4.31 -15.66 6.29
C VAL A 4 5.10 -15.70 4.97
N MET A 5 6.12 -16.54 4.84
CA MET A 5 6.97 -16.60 3.64
C MET A 5 6.87 -17.95 2.92
N PRO A 6 6.95 -17.98 1.57
CA PRO A 6 7.14 -19.22 0.81
C PRO A 6 8.42 -19.97 1.24
N PRO A 7 8.45 -21.31 1.14
CA PRO A 7 9.65 -22.08 1.45
C PRO A 7 10.85 -21.62 0.60
N GLY A 8 12.00 -21.42 1.24
CA GLY A 8 13.26 -21.08 0.56
C GLY A 8 13.53 -19.58 0.35
N VAL A 9 12.59 -18.70 0.69
CA VAL A 9 12.81 -17.24 0.65
C VAL A 9 13.31 -16.77 2.02
N PRO A 10 14.42 -16.02 2.11
CA PRO A 10 14.86 -15.41 3.36
C PRO A 10 13.74 -14.55 3.98
N PRO A 11 13.63 -14.49 5.32
CA PRO A 11 12.64 -13.62 5.95
C PRO A 11 12.95 -12.16 5.62
N LEU A 12 11.90 -11.39 5.30
CA LEU A 12 12.00 -9.96 5.01
C LEU A 12 12.75 -9.19 6.12
N ALA A 13 13.58 -8.23 5.73
CA ALA A 13 14.32 -7.36 6.65
C ALA A 13 13.41 -6.65 7.65
N LEU A 14 12.22 -6.23 7.23
CA LEU A 14 11.20 -5.66 8.13
C LEU A 14 10.82 -6.64 9.24
N PHE A 15 10.52 -7.89 8.88
CA PHE A 15 10.08 -8.89 9.86
C PHE A 15 11.18 -9.29 10.81
N THR A 16 12.41 -9.47 10.33
CA THR A 16 13.55 -9.78 11.20
C THR A 16 13.86 -8.63 12.16
N SER A 17 13.78 -7.38 11.68
CA SER A 17 13.99 -6.18 12.50
C SER A 17 12.96 -6.05 13.61
N ILE A 18 11.66 -6.16 13.29
CA ILE A 18 10.59 -6.06 14.29
C ILE A 18 10.63 -7.25 15.26
N ALA A 19 10.97 -8.45 14.78
CA ALA A 19 11.07 -9.66 15.59
C ALA A 19 12.20 -9.63 16.63
N SER A 20 13.12 -8.66 16.56
CA SER A 20 14.08 -8.41 17.64
C SER A 20 13.42 -8.03 18.97
N SER A 21 12.14 -7.63 18.94
CA SER A 21 11.31 -7.41 20.13
C SER A 21 10.02 -8.22 20.04
N GLU A 22 9.84 -9.18 20.95
CA GLU A 22 8.64 -10.02 21.03
C GLU A 22 7.35 -9.19 21.14
N ARG A 23 7.41 -8.11 21.94
CA ARG A 23 6.27 -7.20 22.11
C ARG A 23 5.96 -6.46 20.81
N ALA A 24 6.97 -5.96 20.10
CA ALA A 24 6.76 -5.27 18.83
C ALA A 24 6.19 -6.23 17.78
N TRP A 25 6.75 -7.43 17.67
CA TRP A 25 6.29 -8.48 16.76
C TRP A 25 4.84 -8.88 17.01
N THR A 26 4.48 -9.13 18.27
CA THR A 26 3.10 -9.48 18.64
C THR A 26 2.11 -8.38 18.27
N LYS A 27 2.47 -7.11 18.48
CA LYS A 27 1.59 -5.98 18.14
C LYS A 27 1.50 -5.74 16.64
N PHE A 28 2.61 -5.88 15.92
CA PHE A 28 2.66 -5.73 14.48
C PHE A 28 1.81 -6.79 13.78
N THR A 29 2.05 -8.08 14.09
CA THR A 29 1.36 -9.19 13.44
C THR A 29 -0.14 -9.21 13.73
N ALA A 30 -0.56 -8.86 14.95
CA ALA A 30 -1.97 -8.76 15.30
C ALA A 30 -2.74 -7.69 14.49
N GLY A 31 -2.05 -6.67 13.98
CA GLY A 31 -2.63 -5.61 13.15
C GLY A 31 -2.40 -5.78 11.65
N SER A 32 -1.71 -6.85 11.23
CA SER A 32 -1.11 -6.91 9.89
C SER A 32 -2.07 -7.10 8.72
N LEU A 33 -3.36 -7.37 8.98
CA LEU A 33 -4.40 -7.58 7.97
C LEU A 33 -3.93 -8.52 6.83
N LEU A 34 -3.08 -9.49 7.16
CA LEU A 34 -2.50 -10.44 6.20
C LEU A 34 -3.44 -11.63 5.94
N ASP A 35 -4.51 -11.74 6.71
CA ASP A 35 -5.59 -12.71 6.53
C ASP A 35 -6.65 -12.22 5.54
N LYS A 36 -7.60 -13.10 5.21
CA LYS A 36 -8.66 -12.81 4.24
C LYS A 36 -9.68 -11.85 4.86
N GLY A 37 -9.68 -10.61 4.39
CA GLY A 37 -10.68 -9.60 4.75
C GLY A 37 -11.87 -9.51 3.77
N PRO A 38 -12.83 -8.60 4.05
CA PRO A 38 -13.96 -8.29 3.17
C PRO A 38 -13.57 -7.63 1.84
N LEU A 39 -12.39 -7.04 1.72
CA LEU A 39 -11.90 -6.41 0.50
C LEU A 39 -11.17 -7.43 -0.42
N PRO A 40 -11.61 -7.59 -1.68
CA PRO A 40 -10.90 -8.35 -2.69
C PRO A 40 -9.41 -7.98 -2.81
N LEU A 41 -8.58 -8.98 -3.13
CA LEU A 41 -7.12 -8.83 -3.23
C LEU A 41 -6.71 -7.62 -4.08
N ARG A 42 -7.33 -7.44 -5.25
CA ARG A 42 -7.01 -6.32 -6.15
C ARG A 42 -7.15 -4.96 -5.47
N GLN A 43 -8.30 -4.70 -4.85
CA GLN A 43 -8.60 -3.44 -4.19
C GLN A 43 -7.71 -3.24 -2.96
N ARG A 44 -7.40 -4.34 -2.24
CA ARG A 44 -6.44 -4.33 -1.14
C ARG A 44 -5.06 -3.85 -1.59
N GLU A 45 -4.52 -4.44 -2.65
CA GLU A 45 -3.19 -4.06 -3.17
C GLU A 45 -3.18 -2.62 -3.71
N ILE A 46 -4.25 -2.15 -4.37
CA ILE A 46 -4.35 -0.73 -4.79
C ILE A 46 -4.21 0.23 -3.61
N VAL A 47 -4.90 -0.04 -2.48
CA VAL A 47 -4.80 0.77 -1.28
C VAL A 47 -3.40 0.73 -0.68
N ILE A 48 -2.77 -0.45 -0.65
CA ILE A 48 -1.43 -0.66 -0.10
C ILE A 48 -0.36 0.04 -0.96
N ASP A 49 -0.35 -0.22 -2.26
CA ASP A 49 0.59 0.34 -3.21
C ASP A 49 0.50 1.86 -3.23
N ARG A 50 -0.71 2.43 -3.29
CA ARG A 50 -0.89 3.88 -3.22
C ARG A 50 -0.41 4.46 -1.89
N THR A 51 -0.72 3.80 -0.77
CA THR A 51 -0.33 4.29 0.57
C THR A 51 1.19 4.33 0.71
N THR A 52 1.87 3.24 0.35
CA THR A 52 3.32 3.10 0.47
C THR A 52 4.04 4.03 -0.51
N ALA A 53 3.54 4.19 -1.73
CA ALA A 53 4.07 5.15 -2.69
C ALA A 53 3.90 6.61 -2.24
N ARG A 54 2.74 6.98 -1.70
CA ARG A 54 2.49 8.31 -1.11
C ARG A 54 3.41 8.60 0.08
N CYS A 55 3.85 7.56 0.80
CA CYS A 55 4.85 7.67 1.88
C CYS A 55 6.30 7.66 1.37
N GLY A 56 6.55 7.45 0.08
CA GLY A 56 7.90 7.31 -0.48
C GLY A 56 8.62 6.04 -0.02
N CYS A 57 7.89 4.97 0.30
CA CYS A 57 8.44 3.73 0.84
C CYS A 57 8.76 2.73 -0.29
N ASP A 58 9.96 2.82 -0.86
CA ASP A 58 10.45 1.89 -1.90
C ASP A 58 10.41 0.43 -1.44
N TYR A 59 10.76 0.17 -0.17
CA TYR A 59 10.83 -1.16 0.40
C TYR A 59 9.49 -1.90 0.31
N GLU A 60 8.44 -1.29 0.87
CA GLU A 60 7.14 -1.96 0.98
C GLU A 60 6.42 -1.98 -0.36
N TRP A 61 6.47 -0.87 -1.10
CA TRP A 61 5.90 -0.81 -2.45
C TRP A 61 6.53 -1.87 -3.36
N GLY A 62 7.86 -2.02 -3.33
CA GLY A 62 8.59 -3.00 -4.13
C GLY A 62 8.20 -4.44 -3.79
N ILE A 63 8.05 -4.78 -2.52
CA ILE A 63 7.59 -6.12 -2.09
C ILE A 63 6.19 -6.39 -2.62
N HIS A 64 5.27 -5.43 -2.50
CA HIS A 64 3.89 -5.61 -2.92
C HIS A 64 3.76 -5.72 -4.45
N ALA A 65 4.47 -4.86 -5.17
CA ALA A 65 4.65 -4.93 -6.61
C ALA A 65 5.14 -6.32 -7.06
N ALA A 66 6.23 -6.81 -6.48
CA ALA A 66 6.85 -8.08 -6.91
C ALA A 66 6.00 -9.31 -6.56
N LEU A 67 5.35 -9.31 -5.40
CA LEU A 67 4.64 -10.49 -4.91
C LEU A 67 3.18 -10.53 -5.37
N PHE A 68 2.49 -9.39 -5.42
CA PHE A 68 1.03 -9.37 -5.51
C PHE A 68 0.48 -8.75 -6.79
N ALA A 69 1.20 -7.88 -7.50
CA ALA A 69 0.65 -7.18 -8.69
C ALA A 69 0.00 -8.13 -9.71
N GLN A 70 0.69 -9.21 -10.10
CA GLN A 70 0.14 -10.20 -11.03
C GLN A 70 -1.13 -10.87 -10.49
N ARG A 71 -1.15 -11.22 -9.19
CA ARG A 71 -2.30 -11.89 -8.54
C ARG A 71 -3.47 -10.93 -8.32
N ALA A 72 -3.18 -9.64 -8.18
CA ALA A 72 -4.14 -8.53 -8.15
C ALA A 72 -4.58 -8.09 -9.56
N ALA A 73 -4.03 -8.69 -10.62
CA ALA A 73 -4.25 -8.32 -12.01
C ALA A 73 -3.88 -6.86 -12.33
N LEU A 74 -2.94 -6.26 -11.60
CA LEU A 74 -2.38 -4.94 -11.90
C LEU A 74 -1.36 -5.10 -13.01
N ASP A 75 -1.57 -4.41 -14.13
CA ASP A 75 -0.57 -4.32 -15.19
C ASP A 75 0.51 -3.28 -14.84
N ASP A 76 1.56 -3.20 -15.66
CA ASP A 76 2.70 -2.31 -15.42
C ASP A 76 2.29 -0.83 -15.38
N ALA A 77 1.27 -0.44 -16.18
CA ALA A 77 0.79 0.94 -16.23
C ALA A 77 0.01 1.30 -14.96
N GLN A 78 -0.83 0.40 -14.46
CA GLN A 78 -1.54 0.55 -13.19
C GLN A 78 -0.58 0.54 -12.01
N LEU A 79 0.41 -0.36 -12.01
CA LEU A 79 1.41 -0.40 -10.96
C LEU A 79 2.21 0.92 -10.91
N ALA A 80 2.71 1.41 -12.05
CA ALA A 80 3.36 2.73 -12.13
C ALA A 80 2.38 3.86 -11.74
N GLY A 81 1.12 3.77 -12.17
CA GLY A 81 0.05 4.70 -11.86
C GLY A 81 -0.25 4.82 -10.37
N SER A 82 -0.08 3.73 -9.60
CA SER A 82 -0.25 3.74 -8.13
C SER A 82 0.73 4.72 -7.46
N ALA A 83 1.92 4.90 -8.05
CA ALA A 83 2.96 5.78 -7.57
C ALA A 83 3.00 7.16 -8.25
N ALA A 84 2.16 7.37 -9.27
CA ALA A 84 2.13 8.63 -10.01
C ALA A 84 1.62 9.80 -9.16
N ALA A 85 2.11 11.02 -9.39
CA ALA A 85 1.70 12.19 -8.62
C ALA A 85 0.21 12.54 -8.82
N LYS A 86 -0.36 12.20 -9.97
CA LYS A 86 -1.76 12.42 -10.32
C LYS A 86 -2.40 11.10 -10.74
N ILE A 87 -3.65 10.91 -10.37
CA ILE A 87 -4.46 9.75 -10.79
C ILE A 87 -4.90 9.97 -12.23
N ASP A 88 -4.57 9.03 -13.12
CA ASP A 88 -5.06 9.03 -14.51
C ASP A 88 -6.40 8.27 -14.58
N PRO A 89 -7.52 8.94 -14.86
CA PRO A 89 -8.82 8.30 -14.92
C PRO A 89 -8.97 7.30 -16.09
N LEU A 90 -8.04 7.26 -17.04
CA LEU A 90 -8.04 6.27 -18.12
C LEU A 90 -7.44 4.92 -17.69
N LEU A 91 -6.65 4.89 -16.61
CA LEU A 91 -6.00 3.67 -16.10
C LEU A 91 -6.85 2.90 -15.10
N TRP A 92 -7.84 3.57 -14.49
CA TRP A 92 -8.56 3.07 -13.33
C TRP A 92 -10.07 3.12 -13.55
N SER A 93 -10.78 2.12 -13.06
CA SER A 93 -12.24 2.19 -12.97
C SER A 93 -12.68 3.23 -11.93
N GLU A 94 -13.95 3.64 -11.97
CA GLU A 94 -14.52 4.61 -11.01
C GLU A 94 -14.33 4.14 -9.55
N GLU A 95 -14.56 2.84 -9.29
CA GLU A 95 -14.35 2.23 -7.97
C GLU A 95 -12.89 2.36 -7.49
N GLU A 96 -11.92 2.12 -8.38
CA GLU A 96 -10.50 2.16 -8.04
C GLU A 96 -9.99 3.60 -7.86
N ILE A 97 -10.52 4.55 -8.65
CA ILE A 97 -10.27 5.98 -8.45
C ILE A 97 -10.72 6.40 -7.05
N VAL A 98 -11.89 5.92 -6.60
CA VAL A 98 -12.38 6.21 -5.24
C VAL A 98 -11.43 5.67 -4.17
N LEU A 99 -10.81 4.50 -4.36
CA LEU A 99 -9.79 3.98 -3.45
C LEU A 99 -8.56 4.89 -3.41
N LEU A 100 -8.02 5.27 -4.58
CA LEU A 100 -6.84 6.12 -4.69
C LEU A 100 -7.07 7.50 -4.07
N ASP A 101 -8.20 8.14 -4.38
CA ASP A 101 -8.62 9.41 -3.78
C ASP A 101 -8.77 9.29 -2.26
N THR A 102 -9.33 8.18 -1.78
CA THR A 102 -9.51 7.93 -0.34
C THR A 102 -8.17 7.84 0.38
N VAL A 103 -7.20 7.11 -0.19
CA VAL A 103 -5.82 7.05 0.33
C VAL A 103 -5.24 8.45 0.39
N ASP A 104 -5.37 9.21 -0.70
CA ASP A 104 -4.80 10.55 -0.81
C ASP A 104 -5.39 11.50 0.24
N ALA A 105 -6.72 11.55 0.35
CA ALA A 105 -7.43 12.36 1.34
C ALA A 105 -7.07 12.01 2.78
N LEU A 106 -6.98 10.71 3.11
CA LEU A 106 -6.60 10.26 4.45
C LEU A 106 -5.14 10.59 4.77
N LEU A 107 -4.23 10.49 3.80
CA LEU A 107 -2.83 10.86 4.02
C LEU A 107 -2.65 12.38 4.14
N ASP A 108 -3.35 13.17 3.35
CA ASP A 108 -3.20 14.64 3.35
C ASP A 108 -3.94 15.31 4.51
N ARG A 109 -5.16 14.85 4.81
CA ARG A 109 -6.08 15.56 5.71
C ARG A 109 -6.50 14.75 6.93
N LYS A 110 -6.19 13.44 6.96
CA LYS A 110 -6.57 12.51 8.04
C LYS A 110 -8.09 12.46 8.27
N ARG A 111 -8.87 12.81 7.26
CA ARG A 111 -10.33 12.81 7.28
C ARG A 111 -10.88 12.67 5.86
N LEU A 112 -12.07 12.10 5.77
CA LEU A 112 -12.92 12.15 4.59
C LEU A 112 -14.11 13.06 4.90
N ASP A 113 -14.57 13.81 3.90
CA ASP A 113 -15.83 14.55 3.95
C ASP A 113 -17.03 13.67 3.57
N ASP A 114 -18.23 14.21 3.73
CA ASP A 114 -19.48 13.50 3.45
C ASP A 114 -19.59 13.08 1.98
N GLY A 115 -19.01 13.88 1.07
CA GLY A 115 -18.99 13.58 -0.36
C GLY A 115 -18.09 12.39 -0.68
N GLU A 116 -16.90 12.34 -0.09
CA GLU A 116 -15.95 11.24 -0.22
C GLU A 116 -16.49 9.94 0.39
N PHE A 117 -17.07 10.00 1.60
CA PHE A 117 -17.78 8.87 2.18
C PHE A 117 -18.97 8.44 1.31
N GLY A 118 -19.68 9.41 0.72
CA GLY A 118 -20.77 9.14 -0.22
C GLY A 118 -20.31 8.39 -1.47
N ARG A 119 -19.12 8.69 -2.00
CA ARG A 119 -18.53 7.94 -3.14
C ARG A 119 -18.13 6.53 -2.72
N LEU A 120 -17.46 6.36 -1.59
CA LEU A 120 -17.11 5.03 -1.06
C LEU A 120 -18.35 4.14 -0.92
N ARG A 121 -19.43 4.64 -0.31
CA ARG A 121 -20.67 3.88 -0.11
C ARG A 121 -21.41 3.46 -1.38
N ARG A 122 -21.05 4.02 -2.54
CA ARG A 122 -21.61 3.57 -3.83
C ARG A 122 -20.99 2.26 -4.31
N HIS A 123 -19.78 1.94 -3.86
CA HIS A 123 -19.01 0.79 -4.34
C HIS A 123 -18.74 -0.23 -3.22
N PHE A 124 -18.61 0.24 -1.97
CA PHE A 124 -18.17 -0.57 -0.84
C PHE A 124 -19.19 -0.56 0.29
N ASP A 125 -19.35 -1.71 0.94
CA ASP A 125 -20.11 -1.81 2.19
C ASP A 125 -19.30 -1.30 3.40
N GLU A 126 -19.98 -1.11 4.53
CA GLU A 126 -19.35 -0.55 5.74
C GLU A 126 -18.12 -1.38 6.24
N PRO A 127 -18.15 -2.73 6.26
CA PRO A 127 -16.95 -3.53 6.53
C PRO A 127 -15.77 -3.24 5.59
N GLN A 128 -16.02 -3.15 4.28
CA GLN A 128 -14.99 -2.82 3.30
C GLN A 128 -14.43 -1.41 3.49
N ILE A 129 -15.29 -0.43 3.76
CA ILE A 129 -14.87 0.96 4.03
C ILE A 129 -13.95 1.02 5.24
N LEU A 130 -14.29 0.33 6.33
CA LEU A 130 -13.42 0.26 7.50
C LEU A 130 -12.09 -0.42 7.20
N GLU A 131 -12.09 -1.51 6.42
CA GLU A 131 -10.85 -2.17 6.01
C GLU A 131 -9.97 -1.26 5.16
N ILE A 132 -10.53 -0.49 4.22
CA ILE A 132 -9.78 0.50 3.42
C ILE A 132 -9.07 1.51 4.34
N VAL A 133 -9.78 2.10 5.30
CA VAL A 133 -9.18 3.06 6.26
C VAL A 133 -8.10 2.38 7.11
N GLN A 134 -8.33 1.14 7.54
CA GLN A 134 -7.39 0.41 8.38
C GLN A 134 -6.12 0.02 7.62
N LEU A 135 -6.23 -0.35 6.34
CA LEU A 135 -5.08 -0.59 5.45
C LEU A 135 -4.24 0.67 5.29
N VAL A 136 -4.86 1.84 5.04
CA VAL A 136 -4.12 3.12 4.96
C VAL A 136 -3.37 3.40 6.27
N ALA A 137 -4.03 3.25 7.41
CA ALA A 137 -3.40 3.48 8.70
C ALA A 137 -2.24 2.51 8.99
N PHE A 138 -2.45 1.21 8.71
CA PHE A 138 -1.45 0.17 8.93
C PHE A 138 -0.23 0.38 8.03
N TYR A 139 -0.41 0.56 6.72
CA TYR A 139 0.70 0.70 5.78
C TYR A 139 1.39 2.06 5.83
N HIS A 140 0.73 3.11 6.31
CA HIS A 140 1.42 4.33 6.74
C HIS A 140 2.37 4.05 7.92
N GLY A 141 1.94 3.25 8.90
CA GLY A 141 2.78 2.79 10.02
C GLY A 141 3.93 1.89 9.56
N VAL A 142 3.68 0.96 8.65
CA VAL A 142 4.72 0.11 8.02
C VAL A 142 5.75 0.98 7.31
N SER A 143 5.29 1.95 6.49
CA SER A 143 6.18 2.87 5.78
C SER A 143 7.05 3.70 6.74
N LEU A 144 6.48 4.14 7.86
CA LEU A 144 7.23 4.82 8.92
C LEU A 144 8.31 3.91 9.53
N LEU A 145 8.00 2.64 9.80
CA LEU A 145 8.98 1.68 10.31
C LEU A 145 10.10 1.44 9.31
N CYS A 146 9.78 1.21 8.04
CA CYS A 146 10.76 1.00 6.97
C CYS A 146 11.70 2.20 6.84
N GLY A 147 11.16 3.42 6.84
CA GLY A 147 11.94 4.65 6.79
C GLY A 147 12.80 4.87 8.05
N ALA A 148 12.24 4.66 9.25
CA ALA A 148 12.95 4.84 10.51
C ALA A 148 14.11 3.84 10.69
N LEU A 149 13.96 2.63 10.14
CA LEU A 149 14.99 1.58 10.15
C LEU A 149 15.93 1.66 8.95
N ALA A 150 15.72 2.61 8.03
CA ALA A 150 16.49 2.77 6.79
C ALA A 150 16.62 1.45 6.01
N LEU A 151 15.51 0.71 5.86
CA LEU A 151 15.52 -0.56 5.14
C LEU A 151 15.81 -0.33 3.66
N ALA A 152 16.83 -1.01 3.14
CA ALA A 152 17.10 -1.06 1.71
C ALA A 152 16.09 -1.98 1.01
N PRO A 153 15.66 -1.68 -0.23
CA PRO A 153 14.77 -2.55 -1.00
C PRO A 153 15.28 -4.00 -1.02
N GLU A 154 14.34 -4.95 -0.98
CA GLU A 154 14.69 -6.37 -1.04
C GLU A 154 15.29 -6.73 -2.41
N PRO A 155 16.21 -7.70 -2.49
CA PRO A 155 16.76 -8.14 -3.77
C PRO A 155 15.66 -8.59 -4.73
N GLY A 156 15.65 -8.02 -5.94
CA GLY A 156 14.70 -8.39 -7.00
C GLY A 156 13.34 -7.70 -6.92
N THR A 157 13.12 -6.77 -5.97
CA THR A 157 11.92 -5.93 -5.96
C THR A 157 12.14 -4.64 -6.76
N PRO A 158 11.13 -4.15 -7.50
CA PRO A 158 11.21 -2.84 -8.14
C PRO A 158 11.26 -1.72 -7.08
N THR A 159 11.67 -0.53 -7.52
CA THR A 159 11.63 0.69 -6.71
C THR A 159 10.60 1.65 -7.28
N LEU A 160 10.20 2.65 -6.51
CA LEU A 160 9.25 3.65 -6.97
C LEU A 160 9.78 4.32 -8.25
N PRO A 161 8.89 4.64 -9.21
CA PRO A 161 9.26 5.40 -10.37
C PRO A 161 9.94 6.71 -9.96
N SER A 162 11.07 7.02 -10.58
CA SER A 162 11.74 8.31 -10.40
C SER A 162 10.73 9.42 -10.67
N LYS A 163 10.62 10.40 -9.76
CA LYS A 163 9.93 11.65 -10.10
C LYS A 163 10.75 12.31 -11.20
N GLU A 164 10.28 12.25 -12.44
CA GLU A 164 10.86 13.07 -13.49
C GLU A 164 10.74 14.53 -13.02
N PHE A 165 11.88 15.14 -12.71
CA PHE A 165 11.95 16.57 -12.48
C PHE A 165 11.71 17.21 -13.84
N ASP A 166 10.48 17.67 -14.09
CA ASP A 166 10.15 18.46 -15.25
C ASP A 166 11.04 19.71 -15.23
N HIS A 167 12.14 19.68 -15.99
CA HIS A 167 13.03 20.83 -16.18
C HIS A 167 12.30 21.77 -17.13
N GLY A 168 11.30 22.48 -16.57
CA GLY A 168 10.64 23.59 -17.23
C GLY A 168 11.69 24.58 -17.70
N HIS A 169 11.89 24.62 -19.01
CA HIS A 169 12.67 25.66 -19.66
C HIS A 169 11.96 27.00 -19.36
N SER A 170 12.68 27.87 -18.66
CA SER A 170 12.34 29.30 -18.51
C SER A 170 12.52 30.04 -19.83
#